data_AF-Q5B6V6-F1
#
_entry.id   AF-Q5B6V6-F1
#
_cell.length_a   1.000
_cell.length_b   1.000
_cell.length_c   1.000
_cell.angle_alpha   90.00
_cell.angle_beta   90.00
_cell.angle_gamma   90.00
#
_symmetry.space_group_name_H-M   'P 1'
#
loop_
_entity.id
_entity.type
_entity.pdbx_description
1 polymer ?
#
loop_
_entity_poly.entity_id
_entity_poly.type
_entity_poly.pdbx_seq_one_letter_code
_entity_poly.pdbx_strand_id
1 'polypeptide(L)'
;MLHHAREQTIEGFKAREAMEVKQKMEILDVIENCLDEAGNRDLDDLAETVAVLGTLGTSTEDVGQSIVELTKEEFEIQEQIQRVERLHNYLKRELDTLHEQLQELKSNPAYEIGNLPALTAEWTRGTKVLSAKVNEYKDRSAALERNSNKGATLEEVILEEEDVGRLVDSVRSLEAMIETFHNLPKDITGARAEYMKLEAEFNRLIQTRNSIFENLSDRR
;
A
#
# COMPACT_ATOMS: atom_id res chain seq x y z
N MET A 1 109.51 1.37 0.13
CA MET A 1 109.69 0.67 -1.16
C MET A 1 108.35 0.36 -1.84
N LEU A 2 107.45 -0.43 -1.22
CA LEU A 2 106.19 -0.86 -1.84
C LEU A 2 105.18 0.28 -2.12
N HIS A 3 105.10 1.29 -1.22
CA HIS A 3 104.26 2.48 -1.43
C HIS A 3 104.76 3.38 -2.56
N HIS A 4 106.07 3.61 -2.65
CA HIS A 4 106.67 4.43 -3.69
C HIS A 4 106.53 3.78 -5.09
N ALA A 5 106.67 2.46 -5.17
CA ALA A 5 106.41 1.72 -6.41
C ALA A 5 104.94 1.81 -6.85
N ARG A 6 103.98 1.76 -5.90
CA ARG A 6 102.55 1.96 -6.20
C ARG A 6 102.26 3.38 -6.68
N GLU A 7 102.87 4.38 -6.05
CA GLU A 7 102.69 5.79 -6.42
C GLU A 7 103.21 6.08 -7.82
N GLN A 8 104.41 5.60 -8.15
CA GLN A 8 104.96 5.67 -9.51
C GLN A 8 104.11 4.90 -10.55
N THR A 9 103.51 3.79 -10.15
CA THR A 9 102.61 3.03 -11.02
C THR A 9 101.32 3.81 -11.30
N ILE A 10 100.74 4.46 -10.28
CA ILE A 10 99.55 5.31 -10.42
C ILE A 10 99.86 6.54 -11.27
N GLU A 11 101.02 7.18 -11.09
CA GLU A 11 101.47 8.30 -11.92
C GLU A 11 101.66 7.87 -13.38
N GLY A 12 102.24 6.70 -13.62
CA GLY A 12 102.36 6.12 -14.95
C GLY A 12 101.00 5.84 -15.60
N PHE A 13 100.02 5.33 -14.84
CA PHE A 13 98.66 5.14 -15.34
C PHE A 13 97.96 6.46 -15.66
N LYS A 14 98.09 7.48 -14.80
CA LYS A 14 97.55 8.83 -15.05
C LYS A 14 98.18 9.48 -16.28
N ALA A 15 99.48 9.33 -16.47
CA ALA A 15 100.17 9.88 -17.64
C ALA A 15 99.71 9.20 -18.94
N ARG A 16 99.48 7.88 -18.91
CA ARG A 16 98.93 7.12 -20.03
C ARG A 16 97.48 7.51 -20.32
N GLU A 17 96.65 7.63 -19.29
CA GLU A 17 95.26 8.07 -19.42
C GLU A 17 95.17 9.48 -20.01
N ALA A 18 96.03 10.41 -19.56
CA ALA A 18 96.11 11.76 -20.12
C ALA A 18 96.53 11.76 -21.60
N MET A 19 97.47 10.89 -21.99
CA MET A 19 97.83 10.72 -23.41
C MET A 19 96.67 10.15 -24.24
N GLU A 20 95.95 9.15 -23.73
CA GLU A 20 94.80 8.55 -24.42
C GLU A 20 93.66 9.58 -24.59
N VAL A 21 93.38 10.41 -23.59
CA VAL A 21 92.41 11.51 -23.69
C VAL A 21 92.83 12.52 -24.75
N LYS A 22 94.11 12.91 -24.77
CA LYS A 22 94.63 13.84 -25.76
C LYS A 22 94.51 13.31 -27.19
N GLN A 23 94.84 12.04 -27.41
CA GLN A 23 94.67 11.38 -28.72
C GLN A 23 93.21 11.35 -29.16
N LYS A 24 92.28 11.08 -28.25
CA LYS A 24 90.84 11.11 -28.55
C LYS A 24 90.35 12.51 -28.93
N MET A 25 90.82 13.55 -28.25
CA MET A 25 90.50 14.95 -28.61
C MET A 25 91.08 15.32 -29.98
N GLU A 26 92.31 14.94 -30.30
CA GLU A 26 92.91 15.19 -31.61
C GLU A 26 92.14 14.48 -32.74
N ILE A 27 91.67 13.26 -32.50
CA ILE A 27 90.83 12.53 -33.46
C ILE A 27 89.46 13.21 -33.63
N LEU A 28 88.84 13.64 -32.53
CA LEU A 28 87.55 14.34 -32.56
C LEU A 28 87.64 15.64 -33.36
N ASP A 29 88.67 16.44 -33.13
CA ASP A 29 88.92 17.70 -33.85
C ASP A 29 89.11 17.45 -35.35
N VAL A 30 89.83 16.39 -35.74
CA VAL A 30 89.96 16.02 -37.15
C VAL A 30 88.62 15.61 -37.77
N ILE A 31 87.78 14.86 -37.04
CA ILE A 31 86.45 14.46 -37.50
C ILE A 31 85.53 15.68 -37.65
N GLU A 32 85.53 16.59 -36.67
CA GLU A 32 84.75 17.84 -36.69
C GLU A 32 85.14 18.73 -37.87
N ASN A 33 86.44 18.81 -38.18
CA ASN A 33 86.94 19.54 -39.35
C ASN A 33 86.65 18.85 -40.71
N CYS A 34 86.32 17.55 -40.70
CA CYS A 34 85.96 16.79 -41.91
C CYS A 34 84.45 16.65 -42.13
N LEU A 35 83.64 17.06 -41.17
CA LEU A 35 82.18 17.06 -41.28
C LEU A 35 81.71 18.24 -42.15
N ASP A 36 80.77 17.97 -43.04
CA ASP A 36 80.06 19.00 -43.78
C ASP A 36 78.94 19.62 -42.91
N GLU A 37 78.35 20.72 -43.39
CA GLU A 37 77.26 21.41 -42.68
C GLU A 37 75.99 20.53 -42.54
N ALA A 38 75.87 19.45 -43.32
CA ALA A 38 74.83 18.45 -43.14
C ALA A 38 75.14 17.53 -41.96
N GLY A 39 76.36 16.97 -41.89
CA GLY A 39 76.77 16.09 -40.81
C GLY A 39 76.76 16.75 -39.42
N ASN A 40 77.10 18.04 -39.33
CA ASN A 40 76.97 18.77 -38.06
C ASN A 40 75.50 18.90 -37.61
N ARG A 41 74.58 19.18 -38.55
CA ARG A 41 73.16 19.25 -38.24
C ARG A 41 72.61 17.88 -37.81
N ASP A 42 72.99 16.82 -38.51
CA ASP A 42 72.55 15.46 -38.16
C ASP A 42 73.03 15.03 -36.76
N LEU A 43 74.23 15.46 -36.35
CA LEU A 43 74.76 15.21 -35.00
C LEU A 43 74.06 16.04 -33.93
N ASP A 44 73.77 17.31 -34.21
CA ASP A 44 72.98 18.17 -33.31
C ASP A 44 71.55 17.64 -33.15
N ASP A 45 70.90 17.23 -34.25
CA ASP A 45 69.57 16.63 -34.25
C ASP A 45 69.57 15.29 -33.46
N LEU A 46 70.65 14.48 -33.59
CA LEU A 46 70.80 13.26 -32.80
C LEU A 46 70.98 13.57 -31.31
N ALA A 47 71.78 14.59 -30.97
CA ALA A 47 71.97 15.00 -29.58
C ALA A 47 70.67 15.55 -28.98
N GLU A 48 69.92 16.35 -29.73
CA GLU A 48 68.61 16.87 -29.33
C GLU A 48 67.61 15.73 -29.11
N THR A 49 67.50 14.80 -30.06
CA THR A 49 66.58 13.66 -29.94
C THR A 49 66.94 12.78 -28.75
N VAL A 50 68.21 12.44 -28.53
CA VAL A 50 68.69 11.70 -27.35
C VAL A 50 68.34 12.44 -26.05
N ALA A 51 68.52 13.76 -26.01
CA ALA A 51 68.19 14.58 -24.85
C ALA A 51 66.67 14.62 -24.57
N VAL A 52 65.85 14.75 -25.61
CA VAL A 52 64.38 14.78 -25.51
C VAL A 52 63.81 13.42 -25.09
N LEU A 53 64.34 12.34 -25.66
CA LEU A 53 63.96 10.98 -25.29
C LEU A 53 64.54 10.55 -23.94
N GLY A 54 65.51 11.30 -23.40
CA GLY A 54 66.16 10.99 -22.13
C GLY A 54 67.02 9.73 -22.16
N THR A 55 67.51 9.33 -23.34
CA THR A 55 68.33 8.13 -23.50
C THR A 55 69.77 8.38 -23.06
N LEU A 56 70.40 7.38 -22.44
CA LEU A 56 71.82 7.45 -22.05
C LEU A 56 72.77 7.06 -23.18
N GLY A 57 72.24 6.52 -24.29
CA GLY A 57 72.98 6.06 -25.45
C GLY A 57 72.63 6.86 -26.70
N THR A 58 73.64 7.04 -27.57
CA THR A 58 73.50 7.61 -28.92
C THR A 58 73.36 6.52 -29.99
N SER A 59 73.21 5.25 -29.58
CA SER A 59 72.95 4.14 -30.50
C SER A 59 71.57 4.30 -31.12
N THR A 60 71.46 4.08 -32.43
CA THR A 60 70.18 4.11 -33.13
C THR A 60 69.19 3.07 -32.62
N GLU A 61 69.70 1.95 -32.08
CA GLU A 61 68.89 0.90 -31.44
C GLU A 61 68.26 1.41 -30.12
N ASP A 62 69.03 2.10 -29.28
CA ASP A 62 68.57 2.62 -27.99
C ASP A 62 67.52 3.73 -28.18
N VAL A 63 67.79 4.64 -29.12
CA VAL A 63 66.87 5.71 -29.51
C VAL A 63 65.59 5.12 -30.12
N GLY A 64 65.72 4.15 -31.02
CA GLY A 64 64.58 3.48 -31.65
C GLY A 64 63.70 2.74 -30.64
N GLN A 65 64.32 2.01 -29.69
CA GLN A 65 63.60 1.33 -28.61
C GLN A 65 62.83 2.32 -27.73
N SER A 66 63.45 3.45 -27.38
CA SER A 66 62.83 4.47 -26.54
C SER A 66 61.65 5.16 -27.23
N ILE A 67 61.73 5.40 -28.55
CA ILE A 67 60.60 5.89 -29.34
C ILE A 67 59.44 4.89 -29.32
N VAL A 68 59.73 3.59 -29.50
CA VAL A 68 58.70 2.53 -29.47
C VAL A 68 58.05 2.43 -28.10
N GLU A 69 58.84 2.52 -27.02
CA GLU A 69 58.34 2.50 -25.64
C GLU A 69 57.44 3.71 -25.37
N LEU A 70 57.87 4.93 -25.72
CA LEU A 70 57.05 6.14 -25.58
C LEU A 70 55.75 6.04 -26.39
N THR A 71 55.81 5.53 -27.62
CA THR A 71 54.62 5.37 -28.47
C THR A 71 53.64 4.35 -27.86
N LYS A 72 54.17 3.28 -27.27
CA LYS A 72 53.36 2.29 -26.56
C LYS A 72 52.69 2.91 -25.33
N GLU A 73 53.44 3.65 -24.53
CA GLU A 73 52.90 4.35 -23.36
C GLU A 73 51.84 5.39 -23.74
N GLU A 74 52.07 6.15 -24.81
CA GLU A 74 51.09 7.11 -25.35
C GLU A 74 49.78 6.39 -25.70
N PHE A 75 49.85 5.28 -26.43
CA PHE A 75 48.67 4.51 -26.81
C PHE A 75 47.95 3.91 -25.60
N GLU A 76 48.70 3.36 -24.64
CA GLU A 76 48.14 2.82 -23.39
C GLU A 76 47.41 3.91 -22.59
N ILE A 77 48.01 5.09 -22.44
CA ILE A 77 47.40 6.23 -21.75
C ILE A 77 46.13 6.68 -22.49
N GLN A 78 46.19 6.77 -23.82
CA GLN A 78 45.03 7.16 -24.64
C GLN A 78 43.87 6.17 -24.48
N GLU A 79 44.15 4.87 -24.45
CA GLU A 79 43.15 3.84 -24.18
C GLU A 79 42.56 3.99 -22.77
N GLN A 80 43.39 4.24 -21.75
CA GLN A 80 42.93 4.46 -20.38
C GLN A 80 42.04 5.70 -20.28
N ILE A 81 42.38 6.79 -20.96
CA ILE A 81 41.54 8.01 -21.01
C ILE A 81 40.17 7.67 -21.61
N GLN A 82 40.14 7.01 -22.78
CA GLN A 82 38.87 6.61 -23.41
C GLN A 82 38.04 5.67 -22.53
N ARG A 83 38.70 4.81 -21.75
CA ARG A 83 38.01 3.93 -20.78
C ARG A 83 37.41 4.75 -19.63
N VAL A 84 38.17 5.67 -19.05
CA VAL A 84 37.71 6.54 -17.97
C VAL A 84 36.56 7.42 -18.44
N GLU A 85 36.63 8.01 -19.63
CA GLU A 85 35.56 8.81 -20.20
C GLU A 85 34.27 8.01 -20.39
N ARG A 86 34.37 6.78 -20.90
CA ARG A 86 33.21 5.88 -21.01
C ARG A 86 32.59 5.58 -19.65
N LEU A 87 33.41 5.29 -18.64
CA LEU A 87 32.93 5.02 -17.28
C LEU A 87 32.29 6.26 -16.65
N HIS A 88 32.91 7.43 -16.82
CA HIS A 88 32.38 8.70 -16.34
C HIS A 88 31.00 9.00 -16.96
N ASN A 89 30.88 8.84 -18.28
CA ASN A 89 29.62 9.05 -18.99
C ASN A 89 28.55 8.04 -18.56
N TYR A 90 28.93 6.80 -18.28
CA TYR A 90 28.03 5.79 -17.74
C TYR A 90 27.52 6.17 -16.35
N LEU A 91 28.42 6.49 -15.42
CA LEU A 91 28.08 6.89 -14.05
C LEU A 91 27.21 8.15 -14.02
N LYS A 92 27.48 9.11 -14.91
CA LYS A 92 26.66 10.31 -15.05
C LYS A 92 25.22 9.98 -15.45
N ARG A 93 25.03 9.10 -16.43
CA ARG A 93 23.69 8.64 -16.86
C ARG A 93 22.95 7.90 -15.74
N GLU A 94 23.64 7.05 -15.01
CA GLU A 94 23.05 6.34 -13.86
C GLU A 94 22.65 7.32 -12.75
N LEU A 95 23.47 8.33 -12.47
CA LEU A 95 23.14 9.39 -11.50
C LEU A 95 21.94 10.22 -11.94
N ASP A 96 21.85 10.58 -13.22
CA ASP A 96 20.71 11.31 -13.77
C ASP A 96 19.44 10.45 -13.66
N THR A 97 19.53 9.16 -14.00
CA THR A 97 18.42 8.20 -13.87
C THR A 97 17.96 8.04 -12.42
N LEU A 98 18.90 7.91 -11.47
CA LEU A 98 18.58 7.81 -10.04
C LEU A 98 17.94 9.09 -9.51
N HIS A 99 18.38 10.27 -9.96
CA HIS A 99 17.73 11.53 -9.60
C HIS A 99 16.30 11.60 -10.14
N GLU A 100 16.07 11.19 -11.39
CA GLU A 100 14.73 11.11 -11.96
C GLU A 100 13.82 10.17 -11.15
N GLN A 101 14.30 8.97 -10.83
CA GLN A 101 13.56 7.99 -10.01
C GLN A 101 13.26 8.52 -8.60
N LEU A 102 14.23 9.19 -7.97
CA LEU A 102 14.06 9.76 -6.64
C LEU A 102 13.06 10.91 -6.67
N GLN A 103 13.10 11.75 -7.71
CA GLN A 103 12.13 12.81 -7.92
C GLN A 103 10.74 12.24 -8.19
N GLU A 104 10.61 11.19 -8.99
CA GLU A 104 9.35 10.47 -9.20
C GLU A 104 8.80 9.95 -7.87
N LEU A 105 9.63 9.29 -7.06
CA LEU A 105 9.20 8.76 -5.76
C LEU A 105 8.74 9.86 -4.80
N LYS A 106 9.42 11.02 -4.80
CA LYS A 106 9.07 12.17 -3.94
C LYS A 106 7.85 12.95 -4.43
N SER A 107 7.67 13.06 -5.73
CA SER A 107 6.60 13.88 -6.34
C SER A 107 5.31 13.11 -6.55
N ASN A 108 5.37 11.78 -6.56
CA ASN A 108 4.20 10.96 -6.77
C ASN A 108 3.36 10.91 -5.47
N PRO A 109 2.12 11.43 -5.50
CA PRO A 109 1.24 11.51 -4.33
C PRO A 109 0.82 10.13 -3.80
N ALA A 110 1.02 9.05 -4.56
CA ALA A 110 0.81 7.69 -4.07
C ALA A 110 1.83 7.27 -2.99
N TYR A 111 3.01 7.88 -2.98
CA TYR A 111 4.07 7.64 -1.98
C TYR A 111 4.16 8.73 -0.91
N GLU A 112 3.30 9.76 -0.98
CA GLU A 112 3.08 10.62 0.17
C GLU A 112 2.45 9.79 1.27
N ILE A 113 3.25 9.40 2.25
CA ILE A 113 2.78 8.76 3.48
C ILE A 113 2.07 9.85 4.29
N GLY A 114 0.87 10.22 3.85
CA GLY A 114 -0.06 11.02 4.65
C GLY A 114 -0.22 10.34 6.00
N ASN A 115 -0.25 11.14 7.07
CA ASN A 115 -0.06 10.83 8.48
C ASN A 115 -0.74 9.52 8.98
N LEU A 116 -0.23 8.39 8.52
CA LEU A 116 -0.77 7.05 8.71
C LEU A 116 -0.82 6.66 10.20
N PRO A 117 0.18 7.04 11.02
CA PRO A 117 0.10 6.83 12.46
C PRO A 117 -1.06 7.60 13.11
N ALA A 118 -1.31 8.85 12.71
CA ALA A 118 -2.42 9.63 13.24
C ALA A 118 -3.77 9.03 12.83
N LEU A 119 -3.92 8.66 11.54
CA LEU A 119 -5.13 8.04 11.04
C LEU A 119 -5.39 6.69 11.74
N THR A 120 -4.35 5.85 11.90
CA THR A 120 -4.46 4.57 12.61
C THR A 120 -4.84 4.77 14.08
N ALA A 121 -4.32 5.80 14.75
CA ALA A 121 -4.69 6.14 16.11
C ALA A 121 -6.17 6.55 16.21
N GLU A 122 -6.68 7.33 15.26
CA GLU A 122 -8.10 7.69 15.18
C GLU A 122 -9.01 6.47 14.97
N TRP A 123 -8.69 5.61 14.00
CA TRP A 123 -9.43 4.37 13.76
C TRP A 123 -9.41 3.42 14.95
N THR A 124 -8.27 3.33 15.64
CA THR A 124 -8.14 2.52 16.86
C THR A 124 -9.02 3.07 17.98
N ARG A 125 -9.05 4.40 18.15
CA ARG A 125 -9.94 5.05 19.13
C ARG A 125 -11.40 4.82 18.79
N GLY A 126 -11.79 5.02 17.53
CA GLY A 126 -13.15 4.80 17.04
C GLY A 126 -13.61 3.35 17.26
N THR A 127 -12.76 2.38 16.92
CA THR A 127 -13.03 0.95 17.13
C THR A 127 -13.22 0.61 18.61
N LYS A 128 -12.40 1.17 19.50
CA LYS A 128 -12.55 0.96 20.96
C LYS A 128 -13.89 1.50 21.48
N VAL A 129 -14.27 2.71 21.05
CA VAL A 129 -15.55 3.31 21.44
C VAL A 129 -16.73 2.48 20.91
N LEU A 130 -16.66 2.05 19.65
CA LEU A 130 -17.72 1.23 19.05
C LEU A 130 -17.83 -0.13 19.74
N SER A 131 -16.70 -0.78 20.05
CA SER A 131 -16.68 -2.06 20.77
C SER A 131 -17.31 -1.92 22.16
N ALA A 132 -17.01 -0.84 22.90
CA ALA A 132 -17.64 -0.56 24.18
C ALA A 132 -19.16 -0.40 24.03
N LYS A 133 -19.63 0.32 23.00
CA LYS A 133 -21.06 0.48 22.71
C LYS A 133 -21.73 -0.82 22.32
N VAL A 134 -21.08 -1.67 21.53
CA VAL A 134 -21.60 -3.00 21.18
C VAL A 134 -21.78 -3.84 22.43
N ASN A 135 -20.83 -3.82 23.36
CA ASN A 135 -20.97 -4.54 24.63
C ASN A 135 -22.09 -3.96 25.49
N GLU A 136 -22.22 -2.63 25.59
CA GLU A 136 -23.33 -1.98 26.28
C GLU A 136 -24.70 -2.40 25.70
N TYR A 137 -24.83 -2.43 24.36
CA TYR A 137 -26.06 -2.87 23.71
C TYR A 137 -26.32 -4.36 23.90
N LYS A 138 -25.29 -5.21 23.90
CA LYS A 138 -25.43 -6.64 24.23
C LYS A 138 -25.91 -6.83 25.66
N ASP A 139 -25.33 -6.12 26.62
CA ASP A 139 -25.73 -6.17 28.03
C ASP A 139 -27.17 -5.67 28.21
N ARG A 140 -27.54 -4.58 27.52
CA ARG A 140 -28.91 -4.07 27.51
C ARG A 140 -29.88 -5.06 26.89
N SER A 141 -29.52 -5.72 25.79
CA SER A 141 -30.34 -6.76 25.17
C SER A 141 -30.52 -7.95 26.10
N ALA A 142 -29.44 -8.44 26.71
CA ALA A 142 -29.50 -9.53 27.68
C ALA A 142 -30.33 -9.15 28.92
N ALA A 143 -30.27 -7.90 29.38
CA ALA A 143 -31.11 -7.40 30.46
C ALA A 143 -32.59 -7.32 30.04
N LEU A 144 -32.88 -6.89 28.80
CA LEU A 144 -34.23 -6.87 28.24
C LEU A 144 -34.77 -8.29 28.07
N GLU A 145 -34.01 -9.24 27.53
CA GLU A 145 -34.39 -10.65 27.43
C GLU A 145 -34.69 -11.28 28.80
N ARG A 146 -33.85 -11.01 29.81
CA ARG A 146 -34.09 -11.47 31.19
C ARG A 146 -35.35 -10.89 31.81
N ASN A 147 -35.76 -9.68 31.39
CA ASN A 147 -36.97 -9.02 31.87
C ASN A 147 -38.20 -9.33 30.98
N SER A 148 -38.00 -9.76 29.73
CA SER A 148 -39.04 -10.16 28.79
C SER A 148 -39.84 -11.35 29.31
N ASN A 149 -39.20 -12.25 30.08
CA ASN A 149 -39.85 -13.43 30.65
C ASN A 149 -40.59 -13.17 31.97
N LYS A 150 -40.74 -11.90 32.39
CA LYS A 150 -41.37 -11.53 33.68
C LYS A 150 -42.72 -10.81 33.54
N GLY A 151 -43.18 -10.55 32.31
CA GLY A 151 -44.50 -10.00 32.03
C GLY A 151 -45.31 -10.97 31.17
N ALA A 152 -46.64 -10.83 31.17
CA ALA A 152 -47.48 -11.53 30.21
C ALA A 152 -47.02 -11.15 28.79
N THR A 153 -46.81 -12.14 27.93
CA THR A 153 -46.45 -11.87 26.53
C THR A 153 -47.60 -11.16 25.83
N LEU A 154 -47.31 -10.37 24.78
CA LEU A 154 -48.36 -9.68 24.02
C LEU A 154 -49.39 -10.69 23.49
N GLU A 155 -48.91 -11.87 23.09
CA GLU A 155 -49.72 -13.01 22.69
C GLU A 155 -50.65 -13.50 23.82
N GLU A 156 -50.15 -13.61 25.06
CA GLU A 156 -50.98 -13.97 26.23
C GLU A 156 -52.05 -12.89 26.52
N VAL A 157 -51.71 -11.61 26.39
CA VAL A 157 -52.66 -10.50 26.59
C VAL A 157 -53.74 -10.50 25.52
N ILE A 158 -53.39 -10.80 24.26
CA ILE A 158 -54.36 -10.89 23.15
C ILE A 158 -55.31 -12.07 23.37
N LEU A 159 -54.81 -13.22 23.83
CA LEU A 159 -55.65 -14.38 24.17
C LEU A 159 -56.61 -14.06 25.33
N GLU A 160 -56.11 -13.42 26.38
CA GLU A 160 -56.95 -13.00 27.50
C GLU A 160 -57.99 -11.94 27.07
N GLU A 161 -57.64 -11.02 26.16
CA GLU A 161 -58.57 -10.04 25.60
C GLU A 161 -59.69 -10.73 24.80
N GLU A 162 -59.36 -11.76 24.01
CA GLU A 162 -60.36 -12.56 23.30
C GLU A 162 -61.28 -13.32 24.28
N ASP A 163 -60.73 -13.88 25.35
CA ASP A 163 -61.49 -14.57 26.40
C ASP A 163 -62.44 -13.63 27.13
N VAL A 164 -61.97 -12.44 27.50
CA VAL A 164 -62.81 -11.39 28.08
C VAL A 164 -63.89 -10.95 27.10
N GLY A 165 -63.57 -10.80 25.80
CA GLY A 165 -64.56 -10.51 24.76
C GLY A 165 -65.68 -11.54 24.70
N ARG A 166 -65.32 -12.84 24.71
CA ARG A 166 -66.29 -13.94 24.76
C ARG A 166 -67.14 -13.92 26.03
N LEU A 167 -66.53 -13.57 27.16
CA LEU A 167 -67.22 -13.46 28.44
C LEU A 167 -68.23 -12.29 28.43
N VAL A 168 -67.84 -11.14 27.89
CA VAL A 168 -68.70 -9.96 27.74
C VAL A 168 -69.90 -10.27 26.84
N ASP A 169 -69.68 -10.94 25.70
CA ASP A 169 -70.77 -11.33 24.81
C ASP A 169 -71.72 -12.33 25.49
N SER A 170 -71.18 -13.25 26.28
CA SER A 170 -71.98 -14.20 27.08
C SER A 170 -72.82 -13.48 28.13
N VAL A 171 -72.22 -12.53 28.86
CA VAL A 171 -72.93 -11.70 29.85
C VAL A 171 -74.03 -10.88 29.17
N ARG A 172 -73.76 -10.26 28.02
CA ARG A 172 -74.77 -9.50 27.27
C ARG A 172 -75.94 -10.38 26.83
N SER A 173 -75.67 -11.61 26.38
CA SER A 173 -76.72 -12.58 26.02
C SER A 173 -77.55 -12.98 27.24
N LEU A 174 -76.91 -13.22 28.38
CA LEU A 174 -77.57 -13.50 29.65
C LEU A 174 -78.40 -12.32 30.15
N GLU A 175 -77.91 -11.10 30.05
CA GLU A 175 -78.64 -9.87 30.39
C GLU A 175 -79.87 -9.69 29.49
N ALA A 176 -79.72 -9.87 28.18
CA ALA A 176 -80.84 -9.83 27.24
C ALA A 176 -81.88 -10.91 27.60
N MET A 177 -81.44 -12.11 27.96
CA MET A 177 -82.32 -13.19 28.41
C MET A 177 -83.04 -12.79 29.71
N ILE A 178 -82.33 -12.26 30.71
CA ILE A 178 -82.93 -11.76 31.96
C ILE A 178 -83.96 -10.66 31.67
N GLU A 179 -83.68 -9.73 30.76
CA GLU A 179 -84.59 -8.65 30.39
C GLU A 179 -85.90 -9.19 29.77
N THR A 180 -85.82 -10.24 28.94
CA THR A 180 -87.04 -10.92 28.44
C THR A 180 -87.87 -11.55 29.57
N PHE A 181 -87.22 -12.07 30.62
CA PHE A 181 -87.90 -12.60 31.80
C PHE A 181 -88.34 -11.50 32.78
N HIS A 182 -87.77 -10.30 32.72
CA HIS A 182 -88.09 -9.20 33.62
C HIS A 182 -89.45 -8.55 33.30
N ASN A 183 -89.94 -8.72 32.08
CA ASN A 183 -91.28 -8.33 31.65
C ASN A 183 -92.38 -9.35 31.99
N LEU A 184 -92.03 -10.50 32.59
CA LEU A 184 -93.03 -11.43 33.11
C LEU A 184 -93.56 -10.92 34.47
N PRO A 185 -94.90 -10.89 34.68
CA PRO A 185 -95.47 -10.56 35.97
C PRO A 185 -94.96 -11.52 37.04
N LYS A 186 -94.30 -11.00 38.08
CA LYS A 186 -93.81 -11.79 39.24
C LYS A 186 -94.93 -12.37 40.11
N ASP A 187 -96.19 -12.12 39.75
CA ASP A 187 -97.38 -12.56 40.44
C ASP A 187 -98.17 -13.59 39.60
N ILE A 188 -98.41 -14.77 40.19
CA ILE A 188 -99.06 -15.92 39.55
C ILE A 188 -100.50 -15.57 39.12
N THR A 189 -101.18 -14.70 39.88
CA THR A 189 -102.53 -14.23 39.53
C THR A 189 -102.53 -13.30 38.33
N GLY A 190 -101.54 -12.41 38.18
CA GLY A 190 -101.38 -11.54 37.02
C GLY A 190 -101.00 -12.29 35.73
N ALA A 191 -100.10 -13.28 35.84
CA ALA A 191 -99.70 -14.12 34.70
C ALA A 191 -100.86 -14.96 34.14
N ARG A 192 -101.74 -15.49 35.01
CA ARG A 192 -102.97 -16.18 34.57
C ARG A 192 -103.93 -15.26 33.84
N ALA A 193 -104.07 -14.00 34.27
CA ALA A 193 -104.97 -13.05 33.63
C ALA A 193 -104.52 -12.69 32.21
N GLU A 194 -103.22 -12.44 32.01
CA GLU A 194 -102.65 -12.19 30.68
C GLU A 194 -102.70 -13.45 29.80
N TYR A 195 -102.46 -14.64 30.37
CA TYR A 195 -102.65 -15.90 29.64
C TYR A 195 -104.11 -16.07 29.19
N MET A 196 -105.10 -15.82 30.06
CA MET A 196 -106.52 -15.92 29.67
C MET A 196 -106.92 -14.89 28.62
N LYS A 197 -106.35 -13.68 28.64
CA LYS A 197 -106.55 -12.69 27.55
C LYS A 197 -105.99 -13.21 26.23
N LEU A 198 -104.76 -13.72 26.24
CA LEU A 198 -104.12 -14.23 25.03
C LEU A 198 -104.81 -15.50 24.51
N GLU A 199 -105.31 -16.36 25.39
CA GLU A 199 -106.13 -17.53 25.06
C GLU A 199 -107.49 -17.12 24.49
N ALA A 200 -108.11 -16.04 24.98
CA ALA A 200 -109.33 -15.49 24.41
C ALA A 200 -109.09 -14.89 23.01
N GLU A 201 -107.98 -14.20 22.79
CA GLU A 201 -107.57 -13.72 21.47
C GLU A 201 -107.26 -14.86 20.50
N PHE A 202 -106.55 -15.89 20.97
CA PHE A 202 -106.27 -17.08 20.18
C PHE A 202 -107.57 -17.81 19.81
N ASN A 203 -108.49 -18.00 20.75
CA ASN A 203 -109.79 -18.61 20.47
C ASN A 203 -110.63 -17.76 19.51
N ARG A 204 -110.55 -16.42 19.57
CA ARG A 204 -111.13 -15.55 18.53
C ARG A 204 -110.50 -15.78 17.16
N LEU A 205 -109.17 -15.90 17.07
CA LEU A 205 -108.48 -16.21 15.82
C LEU A 205 -108.86 -17.60 15.31
N ILE A 206 -109.02 -18.59 16.19
CA ILE A 206 -109.55 -19.92 15.85
C ILE A 206 -110.96 -19.82 15.31
N GLN A 207 -111.86 -19.08 15.97
CA GLN A 207 -113.24 -18.89 15.51
C GLN A 207 -113.28 -18.16 14.17
N THR A 208 -112.42 -17.16 13.97
CA THR A 208 -112.30 -16.43 12.70
C THR A 208 -111.81 -17.38 11.60
N ARG A 209 -110.78 -18.19 11.87
CA ARG A 209 -110.31 -19.22 10.95
C ARG A 209 -111.39 -20.24 10.64
N ASN A 210 -112.11 -20.73 11.65
CA ASN A 210 -113.15 -21.75 11.48
C ASN A 210 -114.35 -21.17 10.72
N SER A 211 -114.71 -19.90 10.94
CA SER A 211 -115.73 -19.20 10.15
C SER A 211 -115.28 -19.00 8.70
N ILE A 212 -114.02 -18.67 8.45
CA ILE A 212 -113.46 -18.62 7.10
C ILE A 212 -113.48 -20.02 6.47
N PHE A 213 -113.18 -21.07 7.23
CA PHE A 213 -113.16 -22.45 6.77
C PHE A 213 -114.58 -22.98 6.47
N GLU A 214 -115.58 -22.70 7.32
CA GLU A 214 -116.99 -23.02 7.07
C GLU A 214 -117.52 -22.27 5.84
N ASN A 215 -117.20 -20.98 5.69
CA ASN A 215 -117.54 -20.21 4.48
C ASN A 215 -116.85 -20.74 3.20
N LEU A 216 -115.72 -21.44 3.32
CA LEU A 216 -115.06 -22.17 2.22
C LEU A 216 -115.65 -23.57 2.01
N SER A 217 -116.28 -24.17 3.02
CA SER A 217 -116.89 -25.51 2.98
C SER A 217 -118.32 -25.48 2.44
N ASP A 218 -119.05 -24.38 2.64
CA ASP A 218 -120.37 -24.10 2.06
C ASP A 218 -120.32 -23.62 0.60
N ARG A 219 -119.10 -23.38 0.09
CA ARG A 219 -118.84 -23.15 -1.35
C ARG A 219 -118.38 -24.46 -2.00
N ARG A 220 -119.35 -25.35 -2.16
CA ARG A 220 -119.31 -26.44 -3.13
C ARG A 220 -119.54 -25.90 -4.54
#